data_AF-A0AA45AH23-F1
#
_entry.id   AF-A0AA45AH23-F1
#
_cell.length_a   1.000
_cell.length_b   1.000
_cell.length_c   1.000
_cell.angle_alpha   90.00
_cell.angle_beta   90.00
_cell.angle_gamma   90.00
#
_symmetry.space_group_name_H-M   'P 1'
#
loop_
_entity.id
_entity.type
_entity.pdbx_description
1 polymer ?
#
loop_
_entity_poly.entity_id
_entity_poly.type
_entity_poly.pdbx_seq_one_letter_code
_entity_poly.pdbx_strand_id
1 'polypeptide(L)'
;MKDVKYAATFRKPQTSPAAFEPQSTTLLSPHMHFGSLSVREFYWQAVDAVKAFGKGASGPPESLTGQLLFRDMYFAAQAALGYKFEQTRGNAYCRFIPWHLPSKVNTATGLITGEYHVDSEEADLWFRRWKAGQTGFPWIDALMRQLARRAGSTISAGIRWRVS
;
A
#
# COMPACT_ATOMS: atom_id res chain seq x y z
N MET A 1 10.41 -16.16 15.67
CA MET A 1 10.37 -14.69 15.82
C MET A 1 11.40 -14.26 16.86
N LYS A 2 12.33 -13.34 16.55
CA LYS A 2 13.47 -12.99 17.44
C LYS A 2 13.11 -12.02 18.57
N ASP A 3 12.20 -11.07 18.32
CA ASP A 3 11.74 -10.11 19.35
C ASP A 3 10.25 -10.33 19.64
N VAL A 4 9.98 -11.18 20.63
CA VAL A 4 8.63 -11.55 21.06
C VAL A 4 7.91 -10.36 21.71
N LYS A 5 8.63 -9.52 22.46
CA LYS A 5 8.04 -8.37 23.15
C LYS A 5 7.56 -7.34 22.15
N TYR A 6 8.41 -6.93 21.19
CA TYR A 6 8.04 -6.01 20.13
C TYR A 6 6.82 -6.51 19.35
N ALA A 7 6.83 -7.79 18.96
CA ALA A 7 5.74 -8.36 18.19
C ALA A 7 4.42 -8.44 18.97
N ALA A 8 4.48 -8.82 20.25
CA ALA A 8 3.31 -8.94 21.11
C ALA A 8 2.73 -7.58 21.54
N THR A 9 3.55 -6.52 21.60
CA THR A 9 3.09 -5.17 22.00
C THR A 9 2.95 -4.19 20.83
N PHE A 10 3.14 -4.64 19.59
CA PHE A 10 3.07 -3.79 18.39
C PHE A 10 1.72 -3.07 18.28
N ARG A 11 1.74 -1.76 17.98
CA ARG A 11 0.55 -0.93 17.74
C ARG A 11 0.79 0.07 16.61
N LYS A 12 -0.02 -0.03 15.55
CA LYS A 12 0.06 0.87 14.37
C LYS A 12 0.00 2.38 14.68
N PRO A 13 -0.82 2.89 15.63
CA PRO A 13 -0.92 4.33 15.87
C PRO A 13 0.34 4.95 16.48
N GLN A 14 1.26 4.13 17.01
CA GLN A 14 2.46 4.58 17.73
C GLN A 14 3.73 4.49 16.89
N THR A 15 3.64 4.01 15.65
CA THR A 15 4.77 3.94 14.73
C THR A 15 4.93 5.26 13.97
N SER A 16 6.07 5.94 14.15
CA SER A 16 6.36 7.19 13.44
C SER A 16 6.59 6.93 11.94
N PRO A 17 5.92 7.66 11.04
CA PRO A 17 6.16 7.59 9.59
C PRO A 17 7.51 8.22 9.19
N ALA A 18 8.13 8.98 10.09
CA ALA A 18 9.41 9.65 9.87
C ALA A 18 10.64 8.86 10.39
N ALA A 19 10.43 7.68 10.98
CA ALA A 19 11.53 6.84 11.47
C ALA A 19 12.19 6.11 10.30
N PHE A 20 13.31 6.66 9.80
CA PHE A 20 14.09 6.06 8.73
C PHE A 20 15.07 4.99 9.24
N GLU A 21 15.57 5.14 10.48
CA GLU A 21 16.48 4.19 11.14
C GLU A 21 16.28 4.19 12.68
N PRO A 22 15.95 3.05 13.31
CA PRO A 22 15.39 1.85 12.70
C PRO A 22 13.97 2.14 12.17
N GLN A 23 13.59 1.47 11.07
CA GLN A 23 12.28 1.69 10.46
C GLN A 23 11.15 1.19 11.35
N SER A 24 10.05 1.94 11.38
CA SER A 24 8.96 1.69 12.34
C SER A 24 8.07 0.49 12.02
N THR A 25 8.23 -0.16 10.86
CA THR A 25 7.42 -1.31 10.43
C THR A 25 8.29 -2.48 10.00
N THR A 26 7.70 -3.69 9.97
CA THR A 26 8.42 -4.96 9.79
C THR A 26 8.98 -5.20 8.38
N LEU A 27 8.73 -4.31 7.40
CA LEU A 27 9.16 -4.45 6.00
C LEU A 27 8.73 -5.76 5.31
N LEU A 28 7.78 -6.51 5.87
CA LEU A 28 7.35 -7.81 5.33
C LEU A 28 6.35 -7.70 4.17
N SER A 29 5.87 -6.49 3.84
CA SER A 29 4.87 -6.30 2.80
C SER A 29 5.32 -6.77 1.40
N PRO A 30 6.57 -6.56 0.93
CA PRO A 30 7.00 -7.09 -0.37
C PRO A 30 7.09 -8.62 -0.35
N HIS A 31 7.56 -9.21 0.75
CA HIS A 31 7.66 -10.66 0.90
C HIS A 31 6.29 -11.35 0.91
N MET A 32 5.30 -10.73 1.55
CA MET A 32 3.92 -11.21 1.52
C MET A 32 3.23 -10.97 0.16
N HIS A 33 3.61 -9.90 -0.57
CA HIS A 33 3.09 -9.62 -1.90
C HIS A 33 3.58 -10.65 -2.92
N PHE A 34 4.89 -10.94 -2.95
CA PHE A 34 5.49 -11.91 -3.87
C PHE A 34 5.44 -13.36 -3.38
N GLY A 35 4.94 -13.60 -2.17
CA GLY A 35 4.81 -14.94 -1.60
C GLY A 35 6.12 -15.58 -1.12
N SER A 36 7.21 -14.82 -1.02
CA SER A 36 8.48 -15.32 -0.43
C SER A 36 8.39 -15.52 1.09
N LEU A 37 7.33 -15.01 1.73
CA LEU A 37 6.96 -15.30 3.12
C LEU A 37 5.51 -15.76 3.17
N SER A 38 5.27 -16.89 3.83
CA SER A 38 3.91 -17.40 4.05
C SER A 38 3.15 -16.51 5.03
N VAL A 39 2.00 -16.00 4.60
CA VAL A 39 1.10 -15.21 5.46
C VAL A 39 0.58 -16.03 6.64
N ARG A 40 0.36 -17.34 6.43
CA ARG A 40 -0.15 -18.25 7.47
C ARG A 40 0.92 -18.53 8.52
N GLU A 41 2.16 -18.73 8.08
CA GLU A 41 3.29 -18.92 8.98
C GLU A 41 3.48 -17.67 9.86
N PHE A 42 3.49 -16.50 9.24
CA PHE A 42 3.62 -15.24 9.96
C PHE A 42 2.46 -15.00 10.94
N TYR A 43 1.22 -15.35 10.56
CA TYR A 43 0.06 -15.29 11.44
C TYR A 43 0.25 -16.15 12.70
N TRP A 44 0.60 -17.43 12.54
CA TRP A 44 0.77 -18.33 13.68
C TRP A 44 1.92 -17.90 14.58
N GLN A 45 3.04 -17.43 14.01
CA GLN A 45 4.14 -16.87 14.80
C GLN A 45 3.72 -15.63 15.62
N ALA A 46 2.86 -14.77 15.06
CA ALA A 46 2.34 -13.62 15.79
C ALA A 46 1.38 -14.03 16.92
N VAL A 47 0.52 -15.03 16.67
CA VAL A 47 -0.37 -15.61 17.69
C VAL A 47 0.44 -16.22 18.83
N ASP A 48 1.48 -16.99 18.51
CA ASP A 48 2.33 -17.63 19.51
C ASP A 48 3.12 -16.61 20.33
N ALA A 49 3.58 -15.51 19.70
CA ALA A 49 4.22 -14.42 20.42
C ALA A 49 3.27 -13.74 21.42
N VAL A 50 2.02 -13.49 21.02
CA VAL A 50 0.99 -12.93 21.92
C VAL A 50 0.68 -13.88 23.08
N LYS A 51 0.51 -15.18 22.80
CA LYS A 51 0.28 -16.20 23.83
C LYS A 51 1.44 -16.30 24.82
N ALA A 52 2.68 -16.30 24.31
CA ALA A 52 3.88 -16.38 25.13
C ALA A 52 4.08 -15.15 26.02
N PHE A 53 3.69 -13.96 25.54
CA PHE A 53 3.78 -12.72 26.31
C PHE A 53 2.70 -12.63 27.41
N GLY A 54 1.48 -13.11 27.14
CA GLY A 54 0.39 -13.11 28.11
C GLY A 54 -0.26 -11.73 28.30
N LYS A 55 -0.47 -11.32 29.56
CA LYS A 55 -1.19 -10.07 29.89
C LYS A 55 -0.44 -8.84 29.38
N GLY A 56 -1.16 -7.95 28.69
CA GLY A 56 -0.61 -6.69 28.15
C GLY A 56 -0.22 -6.73 26.66
N ALA A 57 -0.39 -7.88 25.99
CA ALA A 57 -0.26 -7.96 24.54
C ALA A 57 -1.33 -7.10 23.82
N SER A 58 -1.00 -6.61 22.62
CA SER A 58 -1.92 -5.85 21.78
C SER A 58 -2.93 -6.76 21.07
N GLY A 59 -4.14 -6.25 20.90
CA GLY A 59 -5.23 -6.92 20.17
C GLY A 59 -5.49 -6.28 18.79
N PRO A 60 -6.25 -6.96 17.92
CA PRO A 60 -6.80 -6.33 16.72
C PRO A 60 -7.64 -5.09 17.08
N PRO A 61 -7.64 -4.02 16.25
CA PRO A 61 -7.07 -3.93 14.90
C PRO A 61 -5.59 -3.48 14.85
N GLU A 62 -5.00 -3.08 15.98
CA GLU A 62 -3.68 -2.42 16.00
C GLU A 62 -2.48 -3.39 15.98
N SER A 63 -2.71 -4.62 16.46
CA SER A 63 -1.69 -5.68 16.56
C SER A 63 -1.18 -6.16 15.20
N LEU A 64 -0.11 -6.97 15.21
CA LEU A 64 0.39 -7.63 13.99
C LEU A 64 -0.67 -8.53 13.34
N THR A 65 -1.45 -9.26 14.15
CA THR A 65 -2.58 -10.05 13.65
C THR A 65 -3.65 -9.16 13.03
N GLY A 66 -3.90 -7.97 13.60
CA GLY A 66 -4.77 -6.95 13.02
C GLY A 66 -4.32 -6.50 11.62
N GLN A 67 -3.02 -6.27 11.41
CA GLN A 67 -2.49 -5.93 10.07
C GLN A 67 -2.78 -7.02 9.03
N LEU A 68 -2.70 -8.29 9.42
CA LEU A 68 -3.02 -9.42 8.54
C LEU A 68 -4.51 -9.53 8.25
N LEU A 69 -5.35 -9.28 9.25
CA LEU A 69 -6.81 -9.21 9.04
C LEU A 69 -7.18 -8.08 8.09
N PHE A 70 -6.51 -6.92 8.16
CA PHE A 70 -6.71 -5.84 7.17
C PHE A 70 -6.34 -6.28 5.76
N ARG A 71 -5.22 -7.00 5.59
CA ARG A 71 -4.85 -7.59 4.29
C ARG A 71 -5.98 -8.49 3.77
N ASP A 72 -6.39 -9.47 4.56
CA ASP A 72 -7.39 -10.47 4.14
C ASP A 72 -8.78 -9.86 3.90
N MET A 73 -9.16 -8.84 4.67
CA MET A 73 -10.38 -8.06 4.44
C MET A 73 -10.40 -7.45 3.03
N TYR A 74 -9.31 -6.83 2.58
CA TYR A 74 -9.23 -6.25 1.22
C TYR A 74 -9.16 -7.33 0.13
N PHE A 75 -8.51 -8.47 0.37
CA PHE A 75 -8.55 -9.60 -0.56
C PHE A 75 -9.97 -10.17 -0.70
N ALA A 76 -10.72 -10.31 0.40
CA ALA A 76 -12.10 -10.75 0.37
C ALA A 76 -13.00 -9.75 -0.37
N ALA A 77 -12.79 -8.44 -0.15
CA ALA A 77 -13.51 -7.39 -0.87
C ALA A 77 -13.23 -7.43 -2.38
N GLN A 78 -11.96 -7.53 -2.80
CA GLN A 78 -11.58 -7.72 -4.20
C GLN A 78 -12.21 -8.98 -4.79
N ALA A 79 -12.18 -10.11 -4.08
CA ALA A 79 -12.73 -11.37 -4.56
C ALA A 79 -14.25 -11.29 -4.80
N ALA A 80 -14.98 -10.58 -3.95
CA ALA A 80 -16.41 -10.39 -4.10
C ALA A 80 -16.79 -9.38 -5.20
N LEU A 81 -15.98 -8.32 -5.39
CA LEU A 81 -16.29 -7.20 -6.29
C LEU A 81 -15.62 -7.32 -7.67
N GLY A 82 -14.62 -8.19 -7.80
CA GLY A 82 -13.82 -8.37 -9.00
C GLY A 82 -13.13 -7.08 -9.43
N TYR A 83 -12.92 -6.92 -10.74
CA TYR A 83 -12.24 -5.76 -11.33
C TYR A 83 -12.87 -4.40 -11.00
N LYS A 84 -14.14 -4.37 -10.59
CA LYS A 84 -14.81 -3.13 -10.20
C LYS A 84 -14.23 -2.53 -8.91
N PHE A 85 -13.59 -3.33 -8.06
CA PHE A 85 -12.99 -2.83 -6.82
C PHE A 85 -11.91 -1.77 -7.07
N GLU A 86 -11.17 -1.89 -8.17
CA GLU A 86 -10.03 -1.04 -8.54
C GLU A 86 -10.45 0.27 -9.22
N GLN A 87 -11.75 0.50 -9.43
CA GLN A 87 -12.26 1.67 -10.14
C GLN A 87 -13.46 2.29 -9.43
N THR A 88 -13.63 3.60 -9.57
CA THR A 88 -14.83 4.30 -9.08
C THR A 88 -16.07 3.95 -9.92
N ARG A 89 -15.88 3.75 -11.23
CA ARG A 89 -16.98 3.50 -12.16
C ARG A 89 -17.58 2.12 -11.92
N GLY A 90 -18.88 2.08 -11.61
CA GLY A 90 -19.60 0.82 -11.41
C GLY A 90 -19.29 0.11 -10.08
N ASN A 91 -18.58 0.75 -9.17
CA ASN A 91 -18.33 0.24 -7.82
C ASN A 91 -19.34 0.82 -6.83
N ALA A 92 -20.30 -0.01 -6.41
CA ALA A 92 -21.38 0.40 -5.50
C ALA A 92 -20.90 0.85 -4.10
N TYR A 93 -19.66 0.48 -3.73
CA TYR A 93 -19.05 0.81 -2.44
C TYR A 93 -18.11 2.01 -2.52
N CYS A 94 -17.83 2.52 -3.72
CA CYS A 94 -17.00 3.71 -3.91
C CYS A 94 -17.88 4.94 -4.15
N ARG A 95 -17.66 6.01 -3.37
CA ARG A 95 -18.33 7.28 -3.60
C ARG A 95 -17.84 7.89 -4.91
N PHE A 96 -18.76 8.21 -5.82
CA PHE A 96 -18.41 8.98 -7.00
C PHE A 96 -18.02 10.40 -6.60
N ILE A 97 -16.81 10.79 -6.98
CA ILE A 97 -16.30 12.15 -6.85
C ILE A 97 -15.78 12.56 -8.24
N PRO A 98 -16.23 13.70 -8.78
CA PRO A 98 -15.81 14.17 -10.10
C PRO A 98 -14.41 14.80 -10.02
N TRP A 99 -13.39 13.97 -9.78
CA TRP A 99 -12.00 14.40 -9.81
C TRP A 99 -11.60 14.85 -11.23
N HIS A 100 -10.71 15.83 -11.31
CA HIS A 100 -9.97 16.09 -12.54
C HIS A 100 -9.16 14.86 -12.95
N LEU A 101 -8.85 14.78 -14.24
CA LEU A 101 -8.17 13.65 -14.87
C LEU A 101 -8.95 12.33 -14.77
N PRO A 102 -10.23 12.27 -15.20
CA PRO A 102 -11.02 11.07 -15.09
C PRO A 102 -10.41 9.94 -15.94
N SER A 103 -10.39 8.73 -15.37
CA SER A 103 -9.84 7.55 -16.04
C SER A 103 -10.59 7.24 -17.34
N LYS A 104 -9.84 6.92 -18.40
CA LYS A 104 -10.41 6.38 -19.63
C LYS A 104 -10.94 4.97 -19.36
N VAL A 105 -12.03 4.63 -20.01
CA VAL A 105 -12.72 3.35 -19.81
C VAL A 105 -12.91 2.67 -21.15
N ASN A 106 -12.59 1.38 -21.20
CA ASN A 106 -12.94 0.54 -22.33
C ASN A 106 -14.46 0.32 -22.34
N THR A 107 -15.14 0.77 -23.39
CA THR A 107 -16.61 0.70 -23.49
C THR A 107 -17.15 -0.71 -23.60
N ALA A 108 -16.36 -1.66 -24.11
CA ALA A 108 -16.77 -3.06 -24.22
C ALA A 108 -16.70 -3.80 -22.88
N THR A 109 -15.68 -3.53 -22.05
CA THR A 109 -15.49 -4.22 -20.76
C THR A 109 -15.99 -3.42 -19.56
N GLY A 110 -16.18 -2.11 -19.72
CA GLY A 110 -16.49 -1.19 -18.64
C GLY A 110 -15.32 -0.95 -17.66
N LEU A 111 -14.10 -1.41 -18.00
CA LEU A 111 -12.92 -1.33 -17.16
C LEU A 111 -12.03 -0.13 -17.49
N ILE A 112 -11.36 0.42 -16.49
CA ILE A 112 -10.36 1.48 -16.70
C ILE A 112 -9.16 0.97 -17.52
N THR A 113 -8.59 1.83 -18.37
CA THR A 113 -7.47 1.44 -19.26
C THR A 113 -6.08 1.75 -18.70
N GLY A 114 -6.02 2.43 -17.55
CA GLY A 114 -4.77 2.98 -16.99
C GLY A 114 -4.40 4.36 -17.54
N GLU A 115 -5.11 4.85 -18.56
CA GLU A 115 -5.01 6.23 -19.05
C GLU A 115 -6.08 7.13 -18.41
N TYR A 116 -5.91 8.45 -18.55
CA TYR A 116 -6.87 9.46 -18.12
C TYR A 116 -7.12 10.49 -19.21
N HIS A 117 -8.27 11.17 -19.16
CA HIS A 117 -8.55 12.33 -19.97
C HIS A 117 -7.91 13.57 -19.34
N VAL A 118 -7.38 14.49 -20.14
CA VAL A 118 -6.94 15.81 -19.65
C VAL A 118 -8.10 16.78 -19.84
N ASP A 119 -8.88 16.97 -18.78
CA ASP A 119 -9.95 17.97 -18.70
C ASP A 119 -9.46 19.33 -18.17
N SER A 120 -8.34 19.34 -17.46
CA SER A 120 -7.64 20.53 -16.98
C SER A 120 -6.12 20.37 -17.13
N GLU A 121 -5.50 21.26 -17.89
CA GLU A 121 -4.04 21.30 -18.09
C GLU A 121 -3.30 21.59 -16.78
N GLU A 122 -3.88 22.43 -15.92
CA GLU A 122 -3.32 22.74 -14.61
C GLU A 122 -3.29 21.50 -13.70
N ALA A 123 -4.39 20.75 -13.66
CA ALA A 123 -4.47 19.52 -12.89
C ALA A 123 -3.48 18.46 -13.39
N ASP A 124 -3.33 18.31 -14.70
CA ASP A 124 -2.32 17.44 -15.31
C ASP A 124 -0.90 17.87 -14.95
N LEU A 125 -0.60 19.17 -15.00
CA LEU A 125 0.69 19.71 -14.56
C LEU A 125 0.97 19.39 -13.08
N TRP A 126 0.00 19.60 -12.20
CA TRP A 126 0.14 19.30 -10.77
C TRP A 126 0.32 17.80 -10.52
N PHE A 127 -0.43 16.95 -11.22
CA PHE A 127 -0.30 15.50 -11.12
C PHE A 127 1.10 15.03 -11.54
N ARG A 128 1.64 15.58 -12.64
CA ARG A 128 3.00 15.28 -13.10
C ARG A 128 4.06 15.72 -12.09
N ARG A 129 3.92 16.93 -11.52
CA ARG A 129 4.82 17.44 -10.46
C ARG A 129 4.78 16.57 -9.21
N TRP A 130 3.59 16.16 -8.79
CA TRP A 130 3.43 15.23 -7.66
C TRP A 130 4.11 13.90 -7.93
N LYS A 131 3.87 13.29 -9.10
CA LYS A 131 4.50 12.02 -9.51
C LYS A 131 6.04 12.10 -9.53
N ALA A 132 6.59 13.25 -9.94
CA ALA A 132 8.03 13.50 -9.99
C ALA A 132 8.65 13.94 -8.64
N GLY A 133 7.84 14.23 -7.61
CA GLY A 133 8.31 14.84 -6.37
C GLY A 133 8.92 16.23 -6.60
N GLN A 134 8.20 17.08 -7.33
CA GLN A 134 8.54 18.46 -7.67
C GLN A 134 7.35 19.41 -7.41
N THR A 135 6.63 19.15 -6.32
CA THR A 135 5.48 19.96 -5.89
C THR A 135 5.89 21.30 -5.31
N GLY A 136 7.15 21.42 -4.85
CA GLY A 136 7.63 22.59 -4.11
C GLY A 136 7.44 22.46 -2.60
N PHE A 137 6.82 21.38 -2.12
CA PHE A 137 6.70 21.06 -0.70
C PHE A 137 7.74 19.99 -0.32
N PRO A 138 8.82 20.35 0.42
CA PRO A 138 9.96 19.47 0.64
C PRO A 138 9.59 18.09 1.21
N TRP A 139 8.62 18.05 2.13
CA TRP A 139 8.15 16.80 2.73
C TRP A 139 7.51 15.85 1.72
N ILE A 140 6.60 16.36 0.87
CA ILE A 140 5.92 15.57 -0.16
C ILE A 140 6.92 15.11 -1.22
N ASP A 141 7.80 16.01 -1.64
CA ASP A 141 8.83 15.73 -2.65
C ASP A 141 9.81 14.64 -2.18
N ALA A 142 10.23 14.69 -0.92
CA ALA A 142 11.08 13.66 -0.33
C ALA A 142 10.41 12.27 -0.32
N LEU A 143 9.14 12.19 0.05
CA LEU A 143 8.36 10.94 0.07
C LEU A 143 8.20 10.35 -1.33
N MET A 144 7.85 11.16 -2.33
CA MET A 144 7.68 10.69 -3.71
C MET A 144 9.01 10.22 -4.32
N ARG A 145 10.12 10.91 -4.03
CA ARG A 145 11.47 10.46 -4.44
C ARG A 145 11.92 9.21 -3.70
N GLN A 146 11.50 9.01 -2.46
CA GLN A 146 11.73 7.76 -1.72
C GLN A 146 10.98 6.60 -2.36
N LEU A 147 9.70 6.80 -2.70
CA LEU A 147 8.88 5.83 -3.40
C LEU A 147 9.54 5.43 -4.73
N ALA A 148 9.95 6.38 -5.55
CA ALA A 148 10.61 6.12 -6.83
C ALA A 148 11.91 5.31 -6.68
N ARG A 149 12.77 5.69 -5.71
CA ARG A 149 14.07 5.00 -5.49
C ARG A 149 13.91 3.58 -4.94
N ARG A 150 12.99 3.38 -3.99
CA ARG A 150 12.85 2.09 -3.28
C ARG A 150 11.90 1.10 -3.95
N ALA A 151 10.85 1.58 -4.62
CA ALA A 151 9.99 0.70 -5.43
C ALA A 151 10.71 0.21 -6.68
N GLY A 152 11.60 1.03 -7.27
CA GLY A 152 12.43 0.64 -8.41
C GLY A 152 13.44 -0.46 -8.11
N SER A 153 13.82 -0.70 -6.84
CA SER A 153 14.82 -1.71 -6.47
C SER A 153 14.27 -3.15 -6.43
N THR A 154 12.94 -3.34 -6.40
CA THR A 154 12.31 -4.68 -6.32
C THR A 154 11.49 -5.04 -7.57
N ILE A 155 11.27 -4.09 -8.49
CA ILE A 155 10.56 -4.31 -9.76
C ILE A 155 11.39 -3.73 -10.92
N SER A 156 12.66 -4.10 -10.97
CA SER A 156 13.57 -3.80 -12.09
C SER A 156 14.15 -5.10 -12.65
N ALA A 157 13.27 -6.03 -13.00
CA ALA A 157 13.52 -7.03 -14.02
C ALA A 157 12.44 -6.82 -15.09
N GLY A 158 12.59 -5.80 -15.94
CA GLY A 158 11.64 -5.65 -17.05
C GLY A 158 11.60 -4.36 -17.86
N ILE A 159 12.16 -3.23 -17.40
CA ILE A 159 12.16 -2.01 -18.22
C ILE A 159 13.54 -1.34 -18.16
N ARG A 160 14.30 -1.59 -19.23
CA ARG A 160 15.61 -1.01 -19.53
C ARG A 160 15.43 0.43 -20.01
N TRP A 161 15.61 1.42 -19.14
CA TRP A 161 15.86 2.79 -19.59
C TRP A 161 17.36 2.97 -19.83
N ARG A 162 17.79 2.65 -21.05
CA ARG A 162 19.03 3.20 -21.60
C ARG A 162 18.66 4.55 -22.21
N VAL A 163 19.18 5.64 -21.64
CA VAL A 163 19.41 6.86 -22.41
C VAL A 163 20.80 7.35 -22.03
N SER A 164 21.63 7.42 -23.07
CA SER A 164 22.93 8.07 -23.17
C SER A 164 22.92 9.51 -22.69
#